data_AF-A0A376W003-F1
#
_entry.id   AF-A0A376W003-F1
#
_cell.length_a   1.000
_cell.length_b   1.000
_cell.length_c   1.000
_cell.angle_alpha   90.00
_cell.angle_beta   90.00
_cell.angle_gamma   90.00
#
_symmetry.space_group_name_H-M   'P 1'
#
loop_
_entity.id
_entity.type
_entity.pdbx_description
1 polymer ?
#
loop_
_entity_poly.entity_id
_entity_poly.type
_entity_poly.pdbx_seq_one_letter_code
_entity_poly.pdbx_strand_id
1 'polypeptide(L)'
;MPVNKALQLIEMLNEHHIHGLMYVDDAMVYEHPTGHVIRTSNWAQTLPPEQRPTFTQVASLAETAQQVNAVWKFALTHDDLPQLQHFGKHVEHELGLECEWSWHDQVDIARGGNSKGKRLTKWVEAQGWSMENVVAFGDNFNDISMLEAAGTGVAMGNADDAVKARANIVIGDNTTDSIAQFIYSYLI
;
A
#
# COMPACT_ATOMS: atom_id res chain seq x y z
N MET A 1 8.38 6.16 -7.55
CA MET A 1 9.14 7.31 -7.04
C MET A 1 10.42 7.49 -7.85
N PRO A 2 10.96 8.72 -7.94
CA PRO A 2 12.26 8.96 -8.56
C PRO A 2 13.38 8.13 -7.90
N VAL A 3 14.33 7.63 -8.70
CA VAL A 3 15.43 6.77 -8.20
C VAL A 3 16.25 7.47 -7.13
N ASN A 4 16.56 8.77 -7.28
CA ASN A 4 17.29 9.52 -6.26
C ASN A 4 16.57 9.55 -4.90
N LYS A 5 15.24 9.64 -4.89
CA LYS A 5 14.44 9.57 -3.66
C LYS A 5 14.43 8.16 -3.07
N ALA A 6 14.39 7.13 -3.91
CA ALA A 6 14.52 5.75 -3.45
C ALA A 6 15.90 5.50 -2.80
N LEU A 7 16.99 6.02 -3.38
CA LEU A 7 18.33 5.90 -2.81
C LEU A 7 18.46 6.62 -1.46
N GLN A 8 17.92 7.84 -1.34
CA GLN A 8 17.87 8.56 -0.06
C GLN A 8 17.07 7.79 1.00
N LEU A 9 15.94 7.21 0.62
CA LEU A 9 15.15 6.37 1.53
C LEU A 9 15.93 5.13 1.97
N ILE A 10 16.61 4.44 1.04
CA ILE A 10 17.43 3.26 1.37
C ILE A 10 18.57 3.62 2.34
N GLU A 11 19.18 4.79 2.20
CA GLU A 11 20.19 5.29 3.15
C GLU A 11 19.58 5.47 4.55
N MET A 12 18.44 6.16 4.66
CA MET A 12 17.73 6.32 5.94
C MET A 12 17.31 4.97 6.55
N LEU A 13 16.85 4.03 5.73
CA LEU A 13 16.48 2.68 6.19
C LEU A 13 17.68 1.97 6.84
N ASN A 14 18.86 2.06 6.22
CA ASN A 14 20.09 1.47 6.73
C ASN A 14 20.54 2.11 8.04
N GLU A 15 20.50 3.44 8.14
CA GLU A 15 20.84 4.19 9.36
C GLU A 15 19.96 3.82 10.55
N HIS A 16 18.68 3.56 10.30
CA HIS A 16 17.70 3.23 11.33
C HIS A 16 17.50 1.72 11.54
N HIS A 17 18.24 0.87 10.82
CA HIS A 17 18.10 -0.60 10.82
C HIS A 17 16.68 -1.08 10.48
N ILE A 18 15.99 -0.37 9.60
CA ILE A 18 14.65 -0.74 9.11
C ILE A 18 14.81 -1.42 7.77
N HIS A 19 14.19 -2.58 7.62
CA HIS A 19 14.22 -3.33 6.36
C HIS A 19 12.96 -3.08 5.54
N GLY A 20 13.14 -2.93 4.23
CA GLY A 20 12.05 -2.67 3.29
C GLY A 20 11.89 -3.75 2.24
N LEU A 21 10.65 -3.95 1.83
CA LEU A 21 10.30 -4.63 0.59
C LEU A 21 10.07 -3.58 -0.50
N MET A 22 10.93 -3.55 -1.51
CA MET A 22 10.84 -2.57 -2.60
C MET A 22 10.02 -3.15 -3.76
N TYR A 23 9.00 -2.44 -4.18
CA TYR A 23 8.17 -2.80 -5.35
C TYR A 23 8.77 -2.13 -6.57
N VAL A 24 9.19 -2.92 -7.55
CA VAL A 24 9.87 -2.45 -8.78
C VAL A 24 9.30 -3.15 -9.99
N ASP A 25 9.19 -2.46 -11.12
CA ASP A 25 8.75 -3.06 -12.40
C ASP A 25 7.58 -4.05 -12.22
N ASP A 26 7.83 -5.35 -12.39
CA ASP A 26 6.91 -6.49 -12.23
C ASP A 26 7.25 -7.41 -11.04
N ALA A 27 8.08 -6.95 -10.10
CA ALA A 27 8.59 -7.73 -8.99
C ALA A 27 8.58 -6.98 -7.65
N MET A 28 8.71 -7.75 -6.58
CA MET A 28 9.03 -7.24 -5.24
C MET A 28 10.40 -7.78 -4.83
N VAL A 29 11.29 -6.90 -4.40
CA VAL A 29 12.68 -7.22 -4.07
C VAL A 29 13.04 -6.83 -2.65
N TYR A 30 13.91 -7.61 -2.02
CA TYR A 30 14.37 -7.40 -0.64
C TYR A 30 15.83 -7.81 -0.45
N GLU A 31 16.55 -7.18 0.47
CA GLU A 31 17.91 -7.59 0.86
C GLU A 31 17.90 -8.67 1.94
N HIS A 32 17.13 -8.44 3.01
CA HIS A 32 17.10 -9.30 4.18
C HIS A 32 15.70 -9.91 4.38
N PRO A 33 15.62 -11.22 4.68
CA PRO A 33 14.35 -11.85 5.02
C PRO A 33 13.90 -11.39 6.40
N THR A 34 12.96 -10.44 6.44
CA THR A 34 12.27 -10.02 7.67
C THR A 34 10.92 -10.68 7.83
N GLY A 35 10.28 -10.50 8.99
CA GLY A 35 8.99 -11.12 9.31
C GLY A 35 7.94 -10.95 8.20
N HIS A 36 7.79 -9.75 7.63
CA HIS A 36 6.85 -9.51 6.54
C HIS A 36 7.27 -10.15 5.22
N VAL A 37 8.55 -10.11 4.87
CA VAL A 37 9.09 -10.77 3.66
C VAL A 37 8.84 -12.27 3.73
N ILE A 38 9.10 -12.89 4.89
CA ILE A 38 8.87 -14.31 5.15
C ILE A 38 7.37 -14.63 5.09
N ARG A 39 6.52 -13.83 5.76
CA ARG A 39 5.07 -13.98 5.76
C ARG A 39 4.50 -13.92 4.34
N THR A 40 4.92 -12.94 3.56
CA THR A 40 4.49 -12.75 2.16
C THR A 40 4.98 -13.89 1.28
N SER A 41 6.23 -14.33 1.45
CA SER A 41 6.78 -15.48 0.71
C SER A 41 6.04 -16.77 1.03
N ASN A 42 5.73 -17.04 2.30
CA ASN A 42 4.96 -18.20 2.72
C ASN A 42 3.53 -18.17 2.15
N TRP A 43 2.86 -17.02 2.18
CA TRP A 43 1.55 -16.84 1.54
C TRP A 43 1.64 -17.08 0.03
N ALA A 44 2.63 -16.52 -0.66
CA ALA A 44 2.81 -16.72 -2.09
C ALA A 44 2.97 -18.21 -2.45
N GLN A 45 3.59 -19.01 -1.59
CA GLN A 45 3.74 -20.46 -1.80
C GLN A 45 2.42 -21.24 -1.69
N THR A 46 1.40 -20.71 -1.01
CA THR A 46 0.07 -21.37 -0.95
C THR A 46 -0.74 -21.18 -2.23
N LEU A 47 -0.35 -20.22 -3.07
CA LEU A 47 -1.00 -19.94 -4.34
C LEU A 47 -0.56 -20.90 -5.46
N PRO A 48 -1.43 -21.15 -6.46
CA PRO A 48 -1.04 -21.78 -7.72
C PRO A 48 0.15 -21.04 -8.36
N PRO A 49 1.13 -21.75 -8.97
CA PRO A 49 2.34 -21.14 -9.53
C PRO A 49 2.09 -19.93 -10.44
N GLU A 50 1.04 -19.97 -11.24
CA GLU A 50 0.63 -18.91 -12.18
C GLU A 50 0.04 -17.66 -11.51
N GLN A 51 -0.28 -17.74 -10.21
CA GLN A 51 -0.79 -16.61 -9.41
C GLN A 51 0.27 -16.06 -8.46
N ARG A 52 1.46 -16.65 -8.40
CA ARG A 52 2.49 -16.25 -7.44
C ARG A 52 3.10 -14.91 -7.85
N PRO A 53 3.18 -13.95 -6.93
CA PRO A 53 3.95 -12.73 -7.20
C PRO A 53 5.44 -13.06 -7.32
N THR A 54 6.13 -12.32 -8.19
CA THR A 54 7.59 -12.38 -8.29
C THR A 54 8.22 -11.76 -7.06
N PHE A 55 8.89 -12.58 -6.26
CA PHE A 55 9.57 -12.18 -5.04
C PHE A 55 11.04 -12.57 -5.13
N THR A 56 11.96 -11.62 -5.04
CA THR A 56 13.38 -11.89 -5.31
C THR A 56 14.28 -11.25 -4.26
N GLN A 57 15.13 -12.08 -3.64
CA GLN A 57 16.20 -11.55 -2.80
C GLN A 57 17.30 -10.96 -3.68
N VAL A 58 17.74 -9.75 -3.36
CA VAL A 58 18.82 -9.05 -4.05
C VAL A 58 19.98 -8.78 -3.11
N ALA A 59 21.18 -8.62 -3.67
CA ALA A 59 22.38 -8.29 -2.87
C ALA A 59 22.36 -6.82 -2.39
N SER A 60 21.78 -5.91 -3.19
CA SER A 60 21.61 -4.52 -2.81
C SER A 60 20.32 -3.91 -3.37
N LEU A 61 19.48 -3.33 -2.51
CA LEU A 61 18.32 -2.54 -2.91
C LEU A 61 18.77 -1.28 -3.66
N ALA A 62 19.89 -0.67 -3.25
CA ALA A 62 20.42 0.55 -3.86
C ALA A 62 20.90 0.31 -5.30
N GLU A 63 21.65 -0.77 -5.55
CA GLU A 63 22.05 -1.14 -6.91
C GLU A 63 20.84 -1.50 -7.76
N THR A 64 19.90 -2.27 -7.21
CA THR A 64 18.67 -2.68 -7.91
C THR A 64 17.83 -1.46 -8.31
N ALA A 65 17.66 -0.48 -7.42
CA ALA A 65 16.89 0.74 -7.68
C ALA A 65 17.43 1.57 -8.86
N GLN A 66 18.72 1.44 -9.19
CA GLN A 66 19.35 2.12 -10.33
C GLN A 66 19.17 1.38 -11.66
N GLN A 67 18.85 0.08 -11.62
CA GLN A 67 18.79 -0.80 -12.79
C GLN A 67 17.36 -1.04 -13.29
N VAL A 68 16.36 -0.86 -12.43
CA VAL A 68 14.94 -1.05 -12.75
C VAL A 68 14.36 0.14 -13.51
N ASN A 69 13.28 -0.08 -14.26
CA ASN A 69 12.61 0.98 -15.00
C ASN A 69 11.80 1.91 -14.08
N ALA A 70 11.18 1.34 -13.04
CA ALA A 70 10.35 2.05 -12.09
C ALA A 70 10.48 1.45 -10.68
N VAL A 71 10.63 2.32 -9.69
CA VAL A 71 10.38 2.01 -8.28
C VAL A 71 8.97 2.47 -7.95
N TRP A 72 8.08 1.59 -7.54
CA TRP A 72 6.68 1.94 -7.26
C TRP A 72 6.50 2.48 -5.83
N LYS A 73 6.89 1.67 -4.84
CA LYS A 73 6.79 1.95 -3.42
C LYS A 73 7.75 1.07 -2.60
N PHE A 74 7.86 1.36 -1.32
CA PHE A 74 8.43 0.47 -0.31
C PHE A 74 7.34 0.05 0.66
N ALA A 75 7.32 -1.21 1.08
CA ALA A 75 6.55 -1.65 2.24
C ALA A 75 7.54 -1.97 3.38
N LEU A 76 7.44 -1.21 4.47
CA LEU A 76 8.35 -1.29 5.60
C LEU A 76 7.68 -1.99 6.77
N THR A 77 8.46 -2.78 7.50
CA THR A 77 8.03 -3.39 8.76
C THR A 77 9.15 -3.31 9.78
N HIS A 78 8.78 -3.19 11.05
CA HIS A 78 9.72 -3.14 12.16
C HIS A 78 9.07 -3.69 13.44
N ASP A 79 9.86 -4.31 14.30
CA ASP A 79 9.36 -4.90 15.56
C ASP A 79 8.97 -3.83 16.59
N ASP A 80 9.62 -2.66 16.52
CA ASP A 80 9.25 -1.44 17.28
C ASP A 80 8.32 -0.55 16.43
N LEU A 81 7.02 -0.62 16.71
CA LEU A 81 5.99 0.18 16.02
C LEU A 81 6.11 1.68 16.28
N PRO A 82 6.33 2.17 17.52
CA PRO A 82 6.65 3.58 17.75
C PRO A 82 7.81 4.09 16.89
N GLN A 83 8.88 3.32 16.75
CA GLN A 83 10.01 3.67 15.88
C GLN A 83 9.59 3.73 14.41
N LEU A 84 8.83 2.76 13.92
CA LEU A 84 8.32 2.77 12.54
C LEU A 84 7.42 3.99 12.28
N GLN A 85 6.57 4.35 13.25
CA GLN A 85 5.71 5.53 13.14
C GLN A 85 6.50 6.82 13.11
N HIS A 86 7.53 6.94 13.95
CA HIS A 86 8.41 8.10 13.94
C HIS A 86 9.19 8.20 12.64
N PHE A 87 9.72 7.07 12.16
CA PHE A 87 10.46 6.99 10.90
C PHE A 87 9.59 7.39 9.71
N GLY A 88 8.35 6.90 9.62
CA GLY A 88 7.42 7.28 8.55
C GLY A 88 7.23 8.81 8.48
N LYS A 89 6.97 9.46 9.62
CA LYS A 89 6.83 10.92 9.71
C LYS A 89 8.13 11.65 9.33
N HIS A 90 9.27 11.11 9.73
CA HIS A 90 10.57 11.68 9.39
C HIS A 90 10.82 11.63 7.87
N VAL A 91 10.49 10.50 7.22
CA VAL A 91 10.58 10.35 5.77
C VAL A 91 9.63 11.30 5.03
N GLU A 92 8.40 11.49 5.51
CA GLU A 92 7.47 12.46 4.92
C GLU A 92 8.04 13.87 4.95
N HIS A 93 8.59 14.29 6.09
CA HIS A 93 9.15 15.63 6.28
C HIS A 93 10.41 15.86 5.44
N GLU A 94 11.40 14.96 5.50
CA GLU A 94 12.69 15.13 4.85
C GLU A 94 12.65 14.86 3.35
N LEU A 95 11.93 13.80 2.95
CA LEU A 95 11.94 13.35 1.56
C LEU A 95 10.73 13.81 0.77
N GLY A 96 9.68 14.33 1.41
CA GLY A 96 8.42 14.68 0.73
C GLY A 96 7.76 13.48 0.08
N LEU A 97 7.93 12.29 0.68
CA LEU A 97 7.26 11.05 0.29
C LEU A 97 5.91 10.95 1.01
N GLU A 98 5.04 10.08 0.51
CA GLU A 98 3.74 9.80 1.15
C GLU A 98 3.88 8.51 1.95
N CYS A 99 3.51 8.51 3.23
CA CYS A 99 3.57 7.34 4.11
C CYS A 99 2.16 6.96 4.59
N GLU A 100 1.69 5.77 4.23
CA GLU A 100 0.36 5.29 4.64
C GLU A 100 0.49 3.95 5.39
N TRP A 101 -0.21 3.81 6.52
CA TRP A 101 -0.30 2.52 7.19
C TRP A 101 -1.13 1.56 6.34
N SER A 102 -0.55 0.41 6.03
CA SER A 102 -1.15 -0.62 5.17
C SER A 102 -1.38 -1.93 5.92
N TRP A 103 -0.98 -2.01 7.19
CA TRP A 103 -1.30 -3.10 8.12
C TRP A 103 -0.99 -2.65 9.56
N HIS A 104 -1.24 -3.50 10.56
CA HIS A 104 -0.94 -3.16 11.96
C HIS A 104 0.56 -2.98 12.25
N ASP A 105 1.43 -3.59 11.43
CA ASP A 105 2.89 -3.58 11.57
C ASP A 105 3.61 -3.05 10.32
N GLN A 106 2.88 -2.36 9.44
CA GLN A 106 3.38 -2.01 8.11
C GLN A 106 3.04 -0.58 7.67
N VAL A 107 4.06 0.08 7.09
CA VAL A 107 3.93 1.38 6.43
C VAL A 107 4.34 1.24 4.96
N ASP A 108 3.47 1.67 4.07
CA ASP A 108 3.76 1.88 2.66
C ASP A 108 4.35 3.29 2.45
N ILE A 109 5.51 3.36 1.79
CA ILE A 109 6.14 4.62 1.38
C ILE A 109 6.11 4.75 -0.13
N ALA A 110 5.38 5.75 -0.62
CA ALA A 110 5.20 6.03 -2.04
C ALA A 110 5.70 7.44 -2.40
N ARG A 111 5.67 7.76 -3.70
CA ARG A 111 5.95 9.12 -4.17
C ARG A 111 4.97 10.11 -3.52
N GLY A 112 5.46 11.26 -3.06
CA GLY A 112 4.60 12.32 -2.52
C GLY A 112 3.42 12.65 -3.42
N GLY A 113 2.23 12.76 -2.83
CA GLY A 113 0.98 13.00 -3.55
C GLY A 113 0.36 11.76 -4.20
N ASN A 114 0.97 10.57 -4.08
CA ASN A 114 0.37 9.31 -4.51
C ASN A 114 -0.35 8.62 -3.34
N SER A 115 -1.56 9.06 -3.03
CA SER A 115 -2.52 8.26 -2.26
C SER A 115 -3.48 7.53 -3.21
N LYS A 116 -4.15 6.46 -2.73
CA LYS A 116 -5.14 5.73 -3.53
C LYS A 116 -6.25 6.67 -4.04
N GLY A 117 -6.79 7.52 -3.17
CA GLY A 117 -7.85 8.47 -3.53
C GLY A 117 -7.43 9.51 -4.56
N LYS A 118 -6.25 10.14 -4.37
CA LYS A 118 -5.72 11.12 -5.33
C LYS A 118 -5.49 10.49 -6.71
N ARG A 119 -4.98 9.25 -6.74
CA ARG A 119 -4.71 8.56 -8.01
C ARG A 119 -5.99 8.11 -8.71
N LEU A 120 -6.95 7.59 -7.96
CA LEU A 120 -8.27 7.23 -8.49
C LEU A 120 -8.98 8.46 -9.06
N THR A 121 -9.02 9.57 -8.31
CA THR A 121 -9.62 10.84 -8.75
C THR A 121 -9.05 11.31 -10.08
N LYS A 122 -7.72 11.40 -10.19
CA LYS A 122 -7.06 11.80 -11.44
C LYS A 122 -7.39 10.88 -12.62
N TRP A 123 -7.51 9.57 -12.37
CA TRP A 123 -7.83 8.62 -13.42
C TRP A 123 -9.28 8.77 -13.89
N VAL A 124 -10.23 8.84 -12.95
CA VAL A 124 -11.67 9.01 -13.20
C VAL A 124 -11.94 10.31 -13.97
N GLU A 125 -11.37 11.43 -13.52
CA GLU A 125 -11.50 12.73 -14.19
C GLU A 125 -10.91 12.71 -15.60
N ALA A 126 -9.77 12.01 -15.80
CA ALA A 126 -9.17 11.85 -17.12
C ALA A 126 -10.03 11.00 -18.08
N GLN A 127 -10.95 10.17 -17.56
CA GLN A 127 -11.96 9.47 -18.37
C GLN A 127 -13.20 10.32 -18.65
N GLY A 128 -13.27 11.57 -18.14
CA GLY A 128 -14.44 12.43 -18.25
C GLY A 128 -15.57 12.06 -17.28
N TRP A 129 -15.26 11.32 -16.22
CA TRP A 129 -16.22 10.92 -15.19
C TRP A 129 -16.03 11.75 -13.91
N SER A 130 -17.04 11.71 -13.05
CA SER A 130 -17.01 12.32 -11.72
C SER A 130 -16.79 11.26 -10.65
N MET A 131 -16.05 11.60 -9.60
CA MET A 131 -15.91 10.76 -8.40
C MET A 131 -17.25 10.49 -7.72
N GLU A 132 -18.26 11.37 -7.91
CA GLU A 132 -19.62 11.14 -7.40
C GLU A 132 -20.26 9.84 -7.95
N ASN A 133 -19.81 9.36 -9.12
CA ASN A 133 -20.29 8.13 -9.75
C ASN A 133 -19.41 6.91 -9.41
N VAL A 134 -18.49 7.05 -8.46
CA VAL A 134 -17.54 5.99 -8.08
C VAL A 134 -17.99 5.35 -6.78
N VAL A 135 -17.98 4.02 -6.79
CA VAL A 135 -18.05 3.21 -5.57
C VAL A 135 -16.65 2.68 -5.28
N ALA A 136 -16.16 2.90 -4.06
CA ALA A 136 -14.86 2.42 -3.61
C ALA A 136 -15.01 1.50 -2.41
N PHE A 137 -14.32 0.36 -2.43
CA PHE A 137 -14.27 -0.59 -1.32
C PHE A 137 -12.88 -0.54 -0.67
N GLY A 138 -12.83 -0.58 0.64
CA GLY A 138 -11.57 -0.53 1.39
C GLY A 138 -11.69 -1.12 2.78
N ASP A 139 -10.56 -1.50 3.35
CA ASP A 139 -10.51 -2.12 4.68
C ASP A 139 -9.39 -1.59 5.57
N ASN A 140 -8.52 -0.73 5.03
CA ASN A 140 -7.33 -0.28 5.74
C ASN A 140 -7.11 1.24 5.70
N PHE A 141 -6.15 1.73 6.48
CA PHE A 141 -5.86 3.16 6.60
C PHE A 141 -5.45 3.78 5.26
N ASN A 142 -4.71 3.06 4.42
CA ASN A 142 -4.35 3.51 3.06
C ASN A 142 -5.55 3.55 2.08
N ASP A 143 -6.74 3.06 2.45
CA ASP A 143 -7.96 3.18 1.65
C ASP A 143 -8.78 4.42 1.99
N ILE A 144 -8.56 5.04 3.14
CA ILE A 144 -9.37 6.16 3.65
C ILE A 144 -9.46 7.27 2.61
N SER A 145 -8.33 7.64 2.00
CA SER A 145 -8.31 8.70 0.99
C SER A 145 -9.20 8.39 -0.22
N MET A 146 -9.35 7.11 -0.58
CA MET A 146 -10.22 6.66 -1.67
C MET A 146 -11.68 6.56 -1.23
N LEU A 147 -11.93 6.09 -0.01
CA LEU A 147 -13.27 6.00 0.57
C LEU A 147 -13.92 7.37 0.72
N GLU A 148 -13.17 8.37 1.19
CA GLU A 148 -13.67 9.74 1.36
C GLU A 148 -13.84 10.48 0.02
N ALA A 149 -13.03 10.14 -0.99
CA ALA A 149 -13.10 10.79 -2.29
C ALA A 149 -14.22 10.25 -3.19
N ALA A 150 -14.61 8.99 -3.02
CA ALA A 150 -15.67 8.36 -3.80
C ALA A 150 -17.05 8.87 -3.41
N GLY A 151 -17.96 8.96 -4.40
CA GLY A 151 -19.37 9.27 -4.14
C GLY A 151 -20.03 8.24 -3.22
N THR A 152 -19.54 7.00 -3.23
CA THR A 152 -19.88 6.00 -2.21
C THR A 152 -18.64 5.20 -1.80
N GLY A 153 -18.03 5.58 -0.68
CA GLY A 153 -17.05 4.78 0.04
C GLY A 153 -17.71 3.70 0.88
N VAL A 154 -17.24 2.47 0.74
CA VAL A 154 -17.73 1.27 1.43
C VAL A 154 -16.59 0.62 2.21
N ALA A 155 -16.70 0.61 3.54
CA ALA A 155 -15.75 -0.09 4.40
C ALA A 155 -16.14 -1.56 4.60
N MET A 156 -15.16 -2.45 4.56
CA MET A 156 -15.35 -3.88 4.88
C MET A 156 -15.59 -4.11 6.37
N GLY A 157 -16.24 -5.21 6.72
CA GLY A 157 -16.54 -5.59 8.11
C GLY A 157 -15.28 -5.85 8.95
N ASN A 158 -14.20 -6.33 8.33
CA ASN A 158 -12.90 -6.55 8.96
C ASN A 158 -12.07 -5.28 9.15
N ALA A 159 -12.55 -4.13 8.68
CA ALA A 159 -11.82 -2.87 8.78
C ALA A 159 -11.77 -2.34 10.23
N ASP A 160 -10.74 -1.55 10.53
CA ASP A 160 -10.65 -0.80 11.80
C ASP A 160 -11.82 0.19 11.94
N ASP A 161 -12.25 0.46 13.17
CA ASP A 161 -13.36 1.38 13.43
C ASP A 161 -13.07 2.80 12.90
N ALA A 162 -11.81 3.24 12.93
CA ALA A 162 -11.40 4.51 12.36
C ALA A 162 -11.53 4.56 10.83
N VAL A 163 -11.39 3.42 10.15
CA VAL A 163 -11.62 3.29 8.70
C VAL A 163 -13.12 3.29 8.41
N LYS A 164 -13.89 2.49 9.15
CA LYS A 164 -15.36 2.41 9.03
C LYS A 164 -16.03 3.76 9.22
N ALA A 165 -15.54 4.56 10.17
CA ALA A 165 -16.06 5.91 10.44
C ALA A 165 -15.87 6.91 9.29
N ARG A 166 -15.03 6.60 8.30
CA ARG A 166 -14.74 7.44 7.13
C ARG A 166 -15.34 6.88 5.82
N ALA A 167 -16.20 5.88 5.92
CA ALA A 167 -16.98 5.35 4.81
C ALA A 167 -18.46 5.75 4.93
N ASN A 168 -19.17 5.76 3.80
CA ASN A 168 -20.62 5.99 3.79
C ASN A 168 -21.38 4.75 4.28
N ILE A 169 -20.86 3.57 3.97
CA ILE A 169 -21.51 2.28 4.24
C ILE A 169 -20.47 1.32 4.81
N VAL A 170 -20.88 0.49 5.77
CA VAL A 170 -20.10 -0.64 6.26
C VAL A 170 -20.82 -1.92 5.84
N ILE A 171 -20.09 -2.84 5.18
CA ILE A 171 -20.60 -4.16 4.78
C ILE A 171 -19.98 -5.27 5.63
N GLY A 172 -20.28 -6.53 5.31
CA GLY A 172 -19.72 -7.67 6.01
C GLY A 172 -18.23 -7.92 5.73
N ASP A 173 -17.73 -9.01 6.32
CA ASP A 173 -16.31 -9.38 6.35
C ASP A 173 -15.77 -9.83 4.98
N ASN A 174 -14.46 -9.64 4.75
CA ASN A 174 -13.81 -10.06 3.51
C ASN A 174 -13.77 -11.58 3.28
N THR A 175 -14.06 -12.39 4.30
CA THR A 175 -14.24 -13.85 4.19
C THR A 175 -15.63 -14.26 3.71
N THR A 176 -16.48 -13.30 3.35
CA THR A 176 -17.84 -13.51 2.85
C THR A 176 -18.06 -12.82 1.50
N ASP A 177 -19.15 -13.14 0.81
CA ASP A 177 -19.51 -12.53 -0.47
C ASP A 177 -20.07 -11.09 -0.33
N SER A 178 -19.69 -10.36 0.71
CA SER A 178 -20.29 -9.06 1.06
C SER A 178 -20.15 -8.01 -0.03
N ILE A 179 -19.02 -7.97 -0.75
CA ILE A 179 -18.84 -7.07 -1.89
C ILE A 179 -19.83 -7.44 -3.00
N ALA A 180 -19.95 -8.73 -3.32
CA ALA A 180 -20.87 -9.19 -4.35
C ALA A 180 -22.33 -8.88 -3.98
N GLN A 181 -22.73 -9.16 -2.73
CA GLN A 181 -24.06 -8.85 -2.22
C GLN A 181 -24.38 -7.35 -2.29
N PHE A 182 -23.41 -6.49 -1.95
CA PHE A 182 -23.55 -5.05 -2.11
C PHE A 182 -23.82 -4.69 -3.57
N ILE A 183 -23.01 -5.18 -4.51
CA ILE A 183 -23.17 -4.90 -5.93
C ILE A 183 -24.58 -5.32 -6.42
N TYR A 184 -25.01 -6.55 -6.11
CA TYR A 184 -26.33 -7.09 -6.51
C TYR A 184 -27.54 -6.45 -5.82
N SER A 185 -27.33 -5.71 -4.73
CA SER A 185 -28.43 -5.08 -3.99
C SER A 185 -28.55 -3.58 -4.26
N TYR A 186 -27.43 -2.93 -4.61
CA TYR A 186 -27.35 -1.48 -4.70
C TYR A 186 -27.01 -0.96 -6.10
N LEU A 187 -26.38 -1.76 -6.96
CA LEU A 187 -25.84 -1.28 -8.25
C LEU A 187 -26.45 -1.96 -9.48
N ILE A 188 -26.86 -3.23 -9.38
CA ILE A 188 -27.47 -4.02 -10.46
C ILE A 188 -28.73 -4.74 -9.97
#